data_AF-A0AAV0YT64-F1
#
_entry.id   AF-A0AAV0YT64-F1
#
_cell.length_a   1.000
_cell.length_b   1.000
_cell.length_c   1.000
_cell.angle_alpha   90.00
_cell.angle_beta   90.00
_cell.angle_gamma   90.00
#
_symmetry.space_group_name_H-M   'P 1'
#
loop_
_entity.id
_entity.type
_entity.pdbx_description
1 polymer ?
#
loop_
_entity_poly.entity_id
_entity_poly.type
_entity_poly.pdbx_seq_one_letter_code
_entity_poly.pdbx_strand_id
1 'polypeptide(L)'
;MIIRSPEPKVKILVDPEVKILVDRDPIKTSFEQWAKPGHFSRTIAKGPDTTTWIWNLHADAHDFDSHTSDLEEISRKVFSAHFGQLSIIFLWLSGMYFHGARFSNYEAWLNDPTHIRPSAQVVWPIVGQEILNGDVGGGFRGIQITSGFFQIWRASGITSELQLYCTAIGALVFPALMLFAGWFHYHKAAPKLAWFQDVESMLNHHLAGLLGLGSLSWAGHQVHVSLPINQFLNAGVDPKEIPLPHEFILNRDLLAQLYPSFAEGATPFFTLNWSKCTDFLTFRGGLDPLTGGLWLTDIAHHHLAIAILFLIAGHMYRTN
;
A
#
# COMPACT_ATOMS: atom_id res chain seq x y z
N MET A 1 41.62 -31.96 48.30
CA MET A 1 40.63 -30.88 48.46
C MET A 1 40.43 -30.26 47.08
N ILE A 2 39.45 -30.76 46.31
CA ILE A 2 39.12 -30.23 44.98
C ILE A 2 37.90 -29.35 45.16
N ILE A 3 38.09 -28.04 45.02
CA ILE A 3 37.02 -27.04 45.09
C ILE A 3 36.31 -27.05 43.73
N ARG A 4 35.08 -27.59 43.68
CA ARG A 4 34.21 -27.46 42.51
C ARG A 4 33.64 -26.04 42.49
N SER A 5 33.84 -25.34 41.38
CA SER A 5 33.17 -24.07 41.06
C SER A 5 31.65 -24.30 40.97
N PRO A 6 30.79 -23.37 41.43
CA PRO A 6 29.36 -23.49 41.21
C PRO A 6 29.05 -23.26 39.72
N GLU A 7 28.28 -24.17 39.12
CA GLU A 7 27.72 -23.99 37.78
C GLU A 7 26.75 -22.79 37.78
N PRO A 8 26.75 -21.96 36.72
CA PRO A 8 25.78 -20.90 36.59
C PRO A 8 24.40 -21.52 36.38
N LYS A 9 23.47 -21.23 37.31
CA LYS A 9 22.05 -21.50 37.10
C LYS A 9 21.59 -20.71 35.89
N VAL A 10 21.50 -21.37 34.73
CA VAL A 10 20.73 -20.88 33.59
C VAL A 10 19.29 -20.82 34.07
N LYS A 11 18.82 -19.61 34.41
CA LYS A 11 17.39 -19.32 34.48
C LYS A 11 16.89 -19.55 33.06
N ILE A 12 16.21 -20.68 32.84
CA ILE A 12 15.32 -20.83 31.70
C ILE A 12 14.26 -19.76 31.92
N LEU A 13 14.44 -18.61 31.28
CA LEU A 13 13.38 -17.64 31.13
C LEU A 13 12.32 -18.40 30.34
N VAL A 14 11.24 -18.77 31.01
CA VAL A 14 10.01 -19.18 30.35
C VAL A 14 9.71 -18.08 29.35
N ASP A 15 9.83 -18.39 28.06
CA ASP A 15 9.57 -17.41 27.01
C ASP A 15 8.17 -16.84 27.25
N PRO A 16 8.03 -15.51 27.36
CA PRO A 16 6.72 -14.92 27.59
C PRO A 16 5.87 -15.26 26.38
N GLU A 17 4.77 -16.00 26.60
CA GLU A 17 3.76 -16.23 25.57
C GLU A 17 3.43 -14.89 24.89
N VAL A 18 3.54 -14.82 23.56
CA VAL A 18 3.09 -13.68 22.75
C VAL A 18 1.66 -13.36 23.14
N LYS A 19 1.49 -12.24 23.86
CA LYS A 19 0.21 -11.82 24.44
C LYS A 19 -0.05 -10.38 24.07
N ILE A 20 -1.24 -10.13 23.53
CA ILE A 20 -1.72 -8.77 23.27
C ILE A 20 -2.10 -8.14 24.61
N LEU A 21 -1.26 -7.25 25.11
CA LEU A 21 -1.49 -6.48 26.33
C LEU A 21 -1.81 -5.03 25.96
N VAL A 22 -3.02 -4.59 26.32
CA VAL A 22 -3.49 -3.23 26.07
C VAL A 22 -4.08 -2.62 27.35
N ASP A 23 -3.88 -1.32 27.54
CA ASP A 23 -4.61 -0.53 28.52
C ASP A 23 -5.90 0.00 27.92
N ARG A 24 -6.99 -0.09 28.70
CA ARG A 24 -8.32 0.37 28.30
C ARG A 24 -8.55 1.82 28.73
N ASP A 25 -8.99 2.64 27.78
CA ASP A 25 -9.32 4.06 27.99
C ASP A 25 -8.21 4.87 28.70
N PRO A 26 -6.92 4.77 28.33
CA PRO A 26 -5.82 5.40 29.08
C PRO A 26 -5.86 6.94 29.03
N ILE A 27 -6.38 7.52 27.93
CA ILE A 27 -6.46 8.96 27.73
C ILE A 27 -7.86 9.33 27.27
N LYS A 28 -8.57 10.14 28.08
CA LYS A 28 -9.90 10.63 27.74
C LYS A 28 -9.87 11.51 26.49
N THR A 29 -10.71 11.21 25.51
CA THR A 29 -10.91 12.07 24.33
C THR A 29 -11.62 13.37 24.75
N SER A 30 -10.94 14.50 24.58
CA SER A 30 -11.43 15.84 24.93
C SER A 30 -10.75 16.91 24.08
N PHE A 31 -11.48 17.97 23.72
CA PHE A 31 -10.92 19.14 23.03
C PHE A 31 -10.18 20.11 23.97
N GLU A 32 -10.15 19.86 25.28
CA GLU A 32 -9.54 20.76 26.27
C GLU A 32 -8.07 21.08 25.96
N GLN A 33 -7.29 20.07 25.55
CA GLN A 33 -5.86 20.26 25.23
C GLN A 33 -5.62 21.02 23.93
N TRP A 34 -6.60 21.05 23.02
CA TRP A 34 -6.48 21.81 21.76
C TRP A 34 -6.54 23.32 22.02
N ALA A 35 -7.25 23.75 23.06
CA ALA A 35 -7.28 25.14 23.50
C ALA A 35 -5.99 25.60 24.21
N LYS A 36 -5.03 24.69 24.44
CA LYS A 36 -3.75 24.94 25.10
C LYS A 36 -2.59 24.52 24.16
N PRO A 37 -2.26 25.32 23.14
CA PRO A 37 -1.15 24.98 22.24
C PRO A 37 0.15 24.87 23.05
N GLY A 38 0.91 23.81 22.80
CA GLY A 38 2.13 23.52 23.55
C GLY A 38 1.92 22.77 24.87
N HIS A 39 0.70 22.28 25.16
CA HIS A 39 0.42 21.48 26.37
C HIS A 39 1.35 20.29 26.58
N PHE A 40 1.93 19.76 25.51
CA PHE A 40 2.85 18.62 25.52
C PHE A 40 4.25 18.96 26.06
N SER A 41 4.62 20.24 26.19
CA SER A 41 5.92 20.65 26.73
C SER A 41 5.74 21.71 27.83
N ARG A 42 6.33 21.43 28.99
CA ARG A 42 6.27 22.33 30.16
C ARG A 42 6.90 23.70 29.89
N THR A 43 7.83 23.77 28.93
CA THR A 43 8.54 24.99 28.55
C THR A 43 7.63 25.96 27.79
N ILE A 44 6.81 25.43 26.88
CA ILE A 44 5.93 26.25 26.03
C ILE A 44 4.47 26.30 26.54
N ALA A 45 4.04 25.39 27.41
CA ALA A 45 2.68 25.39 27.96
C ALA A 45 2.29 26.67 28.75
N LYS A 46 3.28 27.49 29.14
CA LYS A 46 3.05 28.78 29.85
C LYS A 46 2.49 29.89 28.97
N GLY A 47 2.55 29.73 27.64
CA GLY A 47 2.05 30.71 26.67
C GLY A 47 3.15 31.53 25.98
N PRO A 48 2.78 32.33 24.96
CA PRO A 48 3.72 33.04 24.10
C PRO A 48 4.21 34.36 24.71
N ASP A 49 5.37 34.34 25.36
CA ASP A 49 6.05 35.57 25.81
C ASP A 49 6.85 36.25 24.67
N THR A 50 7.28 35.49 23.66
CA THR A 50 8.01 35.99 22.48
C THR A 50 7.56 35.25 21.23
N THR A 51 7.84 35.81 20.03
CA THR A 51 7.54 35.14 18.76
C THR A 51 8.31 33.83 18.56
N THR A 52 9.44 33.64 19.26
CA THR A 52 10.19 32.36 19.29
C THR A 52 9.32 31.21 19.78
N TRP A 53 8.38 31.48 20.68
CA TRP A 53 7.43 30.48 21.17
C TRP A 53 6.65 29.82 20.03
N ILE A 54 6.24 30.59 19.01
CA ILE A 54 5.49 30.07 17.87
C ILE A 54 6.35 29.06 17.10
N TRP A 55 7.63 29.36 16.89
CA TRP A 55 8.54 28.45 16.18
C TRP A 55 8.81 27.18 16.98
N ASN A 56 9.07 27.30 18.28
CA ASN A 56 9.30 26.15 19.16
C ASN A 56 8.05 25.25 19.23
N LEU A 57 6.85 25.83 19.26
CA LEU A 57 5.60 25.07 19.22
C LEU A 57 5.55 24.11 18.03
N HIS A 58 5.99 24.54 16.84
CA HIS A 58 5.97 23.69 15.64
C HIS A 58 7.17 22.74 15.59
N ALA A 59 8.36 23.21 15.98
CA ALA A 59 9.58 22.42 15.97
C ALA A 59 9.49 21.22 16.92
N ASP A 60 8.91 21.43 18.10
CA ASP A 60 8.86 20.41 19.16
C ASP A 60 7.61 19.52 19.05
N ALA A 61 6.67 19.78 18.12
CA ALA A 61 5.37 19.12 18.07
C ALA A 61 5.46 17.58 17.91
N HIS A 62 6.44 17.09 17.15
CA HIS A 62 6.65 15.66 16.93
C HIS A 62 7.92 15.13 17.61
N ASP A 63 8.58 15.93 18.44
CA ASP A 63 9.73 15.51 19.24
C ASP A 63 9.23 14.81 20.52
N PHE A 64 8.68 13.60 20.37
CA PHE A 64 7.98 12.91 21.47
C PHE A 64 8.86 12.63 22.69
N ASP A 65 10.17 12.47 22.49
CA ASP A 65 11.14 12.22 23.56
C ASP A 65 11.36 13.46 24.45
N SER A 66 11.15 14.68 23.94
CA SER A 66 11.21 15.89 24.77
C SER A 66 9.92 16.16 25.55
N HIS A 67 8.81 15.48 25.21
CA HIS A 67 7.53 15.63 25.90
C HIS A 67 7.48 14.85 27.21
N THR A 68 8.04 13.63 27.20
CA THR A 68 7.94 12.65 28.29
C THR A 68 9.15 11.71 28.24
N SER A 69 9.57 11.20 29.40
CA SER A 69 10.60 10.14 29.48
C SER A 69 10.03 8.72 29.49
N ASP A 70 8.69 8.58 29.39
CA ASP A 70 8.02 7.29 29.36
C ASP A 70 8.05 6.68 27.95
N LEU A 71 8.90 5.66 27.76
CA LEU A 71 9.06 4.97 26.49
C LEU A 71 7.76 4.29 26.01
N GLU A 72 6.89 3.88 26.92
CA GLU A 72 5.60 3.28 26.54
C GLU A 72 4.68 4.34 25.94
N GLU A 73 4.60 5.54 26.54
CA GLU A 73 3.85 6.67 26.00
C GLU A 73 4.40 7.12 24.64
N ILE A 74 5.73 7.21 24.51
CA ILE A 74 6.40 7.53 23.24
C ILE A 74 6.01 6.50 22.16
N SER A 75 6.12 5.20 22.48
CA SER A 75 5.78 4.12 21.54
C SER A 75 4.32 4.19 21.08
N ARG A 76 3.40 4.52 22.00
CA ARG A 76 1.98 4.73 21.68
C ARG A 76 1.76 5.95 20.78
N LYS A 77 2.46 7.06 21.01
CA LYS A 77 2.41 8.26 20.14
C LYS A 77 2.90 7.94 18.74
N VAL A 78 4.05 7.27 18.61
CA VAL A 78 4.63 6.85 17.33
C VAL A 78 3.66 5.93 16.57
N PHE A 79 3.11 4.92 17.25
CA PHE A 79 2.18 3.98 16.63
C PHE A 79 0.90 4.65 16.10
N SER A 80 0.31 5.57 16.89
CA SER A 80 -0.84 6.35 16.46
C SER A 80 -0.50 7.30 15.30
N ALA A 81 0.66 7.95 15.35
CA ALA A 81 1.14 8.83 14.29
C ALA A 81 1.35 8.09 12.96
N HIS A 82 1.81 6.83 13.00
CA HIS A 82 1.91 5.98 11.80
C HIS A 82 0.56 5.78 11.12
N PHE A 83 -0.52 5.54 11.89
CA PHE A 83 -1.86 5.47 11.32
C PHE A 83 -2.33 6.81 10.74
N GLY A 84 -2.00 7.92 11.41
CA GLY A 84 -2.23 9.26 10.87
C GLY A 84 -1.55 9.45 9.51
N GLN A 85 -0.28 9.08 9.39
CA GLN A 85 0.46 9.15 8.14
C GLN A 85 -0.13 8.24 7.05
N LEU A 86 -0.48 7.00 7.38
CA LEU A 86 -1.14 6.08 6.44
C LEU A 86 -2.47 6.65 5.93
N SER A 87 -3.24 7.31 6.79
CA SER A 87 -4.50 7.94 6.38
C SER A 87 -4.30 9.02 5.31
N ILE A 88 -3.24 9.83 5.45
CA ILE A 88 -2.88 10.88 4.48
C ILE A 88 -2.42 10.25 3.18
N ILE A 89 -1.62 9.18 3.23
CA ILE A 89 -1.17 8.44 2.04
C ILE A 89 -2.37 7.87 1.27
N PHE A 90 -3.31 7.21 1.95
CA PHE A 90 -4.50 6.69 1.29
C PHE A 90 -5.41 7.79 0.73
N LEU A 91 -5.52 8.93 1.42
CA LEU A 91 -6.29 10.07 0.91
C LEU A 91 -5.65 10.67 -0.33
N TRP A 92 -4.32 10.81 -0.33
CA TRP A 92 -3.55 11.22 -1.50
C TRP A 92 -3.73 10.24 -2.66
N LEU A 93 -3.59 8.93 -2.42
CA LEU A 93 -3.85 7.89 -3.43
C LEU A 93 -5.27 7.98 -3.97
N SER A 94 -6.28 8.08 -3.11
CA SER A 94 -7.68 8.25 -3.52
C SER A 94 -7.84 9.47 -4.41
N GLY A 95 -7.23 10.61 -4.05
CA GLY A 95 -7.19 11.80 -4.89
C GLY A 95 -6.60 11.53 -6.28
N MET A 96 -5.48 10.80 -6.39
CA MET A 96 -4.85 10.49 -7.68
C MET A 96 -5.77 9.67 -8.59
N TYR A 97 -6.42 8.64 -8.05
CA TYR A 97 -7.39 7.83 -8.79
C TYR A 97 -8.65 8.63 -9.16
N PHE A 98 -9.15 9.48 -8.27
CA PHE A 98 -10.33 10.32 -8.54
C PHE A 98 -10.07 11.35 -9.63
N HIS A 99 -8.90 11.99 -9.61
CA HIS A 99 -8.46 12.90 -10.68
C HIS A 99 -8.36 12.18 -12.02
N GLY A 100 -7.80 10.96 -12.02
CA GLY A 100 -7.82 10.06 -13.19
C GLY A 100 -9.22 9.75 -13.69
N ALA A 101 -10.18 9.54 -12.80
CA ALA A 101 -11.55 9.17 -13.16
C ALA A 101 -12.42 10.33 -13.66
N ARG A 102 -12.11 11.59 -13.30
CA ARG A 102 -13.03 12.73 -13.52
C ARG A 102 -12.48 13.85 -14.39
N PHE A 103 -11.16 14.04 -14.37
CA PHE A 103 -10.51 15.22 -14.96
C PHE A 103 -9.31 14.82 -15.81
N SER A 104 -9.39 13.69 -16.49
CA SER A 104 -8.28 13.12 -17.23
C SER A 104 -8.66 12.73 -18.65
N ASN A 105 -7.65 12.45 -19.46
CA ASN A 105 -7.81 11.85 -20.79
C ASN A 105 -7.41 10.37 -20.81
N TYR A 106 -7.62 9.63 -19.70
CA TYR A 106 -7.11 8.26 -19.54
C TYR A 106 -7.62 7.28 -20.60
N GLU A 107 -8.93 7.25 -20.88
CA GLU A 107 -9.48 6.34 -21.90
C GLU A 107 -9.00 6.70 -23.32
N ALA A 108 -8.89 8.00 -23.63
CA ALA A 108 -8.33 8.45 -24.89
C ALA A 108 -6.85 8.05 -25.01
N TRP A 109 -6.06 8.25 -23.95
CA TRP A 109 -4.68 7.82 -23.89
C TRP A 109 -4.53 6.30 -24.01
N LEU A 110 -5.45 5.52 -23.46
CA LEU A 110 -5.40 4.06 -23.54
C LEU A 110 -5.54 3.55 -24.98
N ASN A 111 -6.31 4.26 -25.80
CA ASN A 111 -6.49 3.99 -27.24
C ASN A 111 -5.28 4.39 -28.09
N ASP A 112 -4.57 5.47 -27.74
CA ASP A 112 -3.35 5.89 -28.43
C ASP A 112 -2.25 6.33 -27.44
N PRO A 113 -1.58 5.37 -26.77
CA PRO A 113 -0.64 5.68 -25.70
C PRO A 113 0.66 6.34 -26.18
N THR A 114 0.94 6.28 -27.49
CA THR A 114 2.20 6.74 -28.08
C THR A 114 2.14 8.22 -28.46
N HIS A 115 0.98 8.73 -28.88
CA HIS A 115 0.84 10.13 -29.31
C HIS A 115 0.09 11.00 -28.30
N ILE A 116 -0.86 10.45 -27.55
CA ILE A 116 -1.60 11.22 -26.54
C ILE A 116 -0.75 11.38 -25.29
N ARG A 117 -0.72 12.59 -24.73
CA ARG A 117 0.05 12.91 -23.52
C ARG A 117 -0.85 12.70 -22.29
N PRO A 118 -0.39 12.02 -21.22
CA PRO A 118 -1.16 11.88 -19.99
C PRO A 118 -1.51 13.23 -19.36
N SER A 119 -2.79 13.45 -19.03
CA SER A 119 -3.26 14.63 -18.30
C SER A 119 -4.36 14.24 -17.33
N ALA A 120 -4.33 14.76 -16.09
CA ALA A 120 -5.32 14.48 -15.04
C ALA A 120 -5.63 15.71 -14.15
N GLN A 121 -5.24 16.90 -14.60
CA GLN A 121 -5.47 18.14 -13.87
C GLN A 121 -5.91 19.23 -14.84
N VAL A 122 -7.05 19.84 -14.53
CA VAL A 122 -7.66 20.91 -15.33
C VAL A 122 -7.78 22.16 -14.48
N VAL A 123 -7.33 23.28 -15.03
CA VAL A 123 -7.31 24.59 -14.36
C VAL A 123 -8.60 25.36 -14.65
N TRP A 124 -9.20 25.96 -13.63
CA TRP A 124 -10.38 26.81 -13.80
C TRP A 124 -10.06 28.15 -14.49
N PRO A 125 -10.95 28.64 -15.37
CA PRO A 125 -10.75 29.87 -16.14
C PRO A 125 -11.18 31.11 -15.33
N ILE A 126 -10.34 31.59 -14.42
CA ILE A 126 -10.66 32.72 -13.54
C ILE A 126 -9.92 34.00 -13.97
N VAL A 127 -8.59 33.92 -14.12
CA VAL A 127 -7.72 35.09 -14.33
C VAL A 127 -6.81 34.95 -15.56
N GLY A 128 -7.18 34.11 -16.54
CA GLY A 128 -6.32 33.78 -17.68
C GLY A 128 -5.42 32.56 -17.44
N GLN A 129 -5.47 31.96 -16.25
CA GLN A 129 -4.69 30.78 -15.88
C GLN A 129 -5.09 29.51 -16.66
N GLU A 130 -6.22 29.51 -17.37
CA GLU A 130 -6.62 28.44 -18.29
C GLU A 130 -5.66 28.28 -19.49
N ILE A 131 -4.73 29.23 -19.71
CA ILE A 131 -3.59 29.05 -20.62
C ILE A 131 -2.75 27.81 -20.25
N LEU A 132 -2.77 27.39 -18.98
CA LEU A 132 -2.12 26.18 -18.50
C LEU A 132 -2.79 24.89 -19.00
N ASN A 133 -4.04 24.96 -19.48
CA ASN A 133 -4.73 23.83 -20.12
C ASN A 133 -4.24 23.67 -21.56
N GLY A 134 -3.04 23.09 -21.69
CA GLY A 134 -2.43 22.77 -22.98
C GLY A 134 -3.23 21.70 -23.74
N ASP A 135 -3.13 21.70 -25.06
CA ASP A 135 -3.65 20.60 -25.87
C ASP A 135 -2.72 19.39 -25.73
N VAL A 136 -3.25 18.31 -25.17
CA VAL A 136 -2.52 17.06 -24.86
C VAL A 136 -2.94 15.91 -25.78
N GLY A 137 -3.79 16.18 -26.78
CA GLY A 137 -4.38 15.17 -27.65
C GLY A 137 -5.64 14.53 -27.07
N GLY A 138 -6.33 13.72 -27.88
CA GLY A 138 -7.57 13.03 -27.48
C GLY A 138 -8.76 13.98 -27.27
N GLY A 139 -8.73 15.19 -27.84
CA GLY A 139 -9.77 16.21 -27.65
C GLY A 139 -9.79 16.82 -26.24
N PHE A 140 -8.76 16.59 -25.44
CA PHE A 140 -8.67 17.04 -24.05
C PHE A 140 -7.63 18.15 -23.89
N ARG A 141 -7.93 19.12 -23.01
CA ARG A 141 -7.02 20.20 -22.64
C ARG A 141 -6.83 20.24 -21.13
N GLY A 142 -5.58 20.21 -20.69
CA GLY A 142 -5.23 20.15 -19.28
C GLY A 142 -3.72 20.24 -19.06
N ILE A 143 -3.30 20.11 -17.81
CA ILE A 143 -1.89 20.04 -17.45
C ILE A 143 -1.40 18.62 -17.74
N GLN A 144 -0.32 18.51 -18.51
CA GLN A 144 0.35 17.23 -18.73
C GLN A 144 0.99 16.75 -17.41
N ILE A 145 0.66 15.52 -16.99
CA ILE A 145 1.22 14.91 -15.77
C ILE A 145 2.46 14.08 -16.10
N THR A 146 3.37 13.97 -15.13
CA THR A 146 4.63 13.23 -15.24
C THR A 146 4.80 12.15 -14.15
N SER A 147 3.73 11.87 -13.40
CA SER A 147 3.73 10.92 -12.28
C SER A 147 3.70 9.44 -12.70
N GLY A 148 3.39 9.13 -13.96
CA GLY A 148 3.37 7.75 -14.47
C GLY A 148 2.13 6.92 -14.11
N PHE A 149 1.09 7.53 -13.54
CA PHE A 149 -0.11 6.79 -13.10
C PHE A 149 -0.85 6.10 -14.24
N PHE A 150 -0.90 6.68 -15.44
CA PHE A 150 -1.59 6.08 -16.58
C PHE A 150 -1.00 4.73 -16.98
N GLN A 151 0.33 4.63 -16.98
CA GLN A 151 1.06 3.38 -17.26
C GLN A 151 0.81 2.34 -16.16
N ILE A 152 0.78 2.76 -14.89
CA ILE A 152 0.47 1.89 -13.75
C ILE A 152 -0.96 1.33 -13.86
N TRP A 153 -1.94 2.18 -14.21
CA TRP A 153 -3.33 1.76 -14.36
C TRP A 153 -3.52 0.81 -15.54
N ARG A 154 -2.87 1.09 -16.70
CA ARG A 154 -2.85 0.16 -17.85
C ARG A 154 -2.26 -1.19 -17.45
N ALA A 155 -1.11 -1.19 -16.77
CA ALA A 155 -0.48 -2.41 -16.28
C ALA A 155 -1.33 -3.15 -15.24
N SER A 156 -2.28 -2.49 -14.58
CA SER A 156 -3.23 -3.13 -13.65
C SER A 156 -4.49 -3.66 -14.35
N GLY A 157 -4.60 -3.50 -15.66
CA GLY A 157 -5.77 -3.91 -16.43
C GLY A 157 -6.99 -3.00 -16.26
N ILE A 158 -6.78 -1.74 -15.88
CA ILE A 158 -7.87 -0.76 -15.81
C ILE A 158 -8.14 -0.26 -17.24
N THR A 159 -9.40 -0.29 -17.66
CA THR A 159 -9.84 0.05 -19.02
C THR A 159 -10.84 1.20 -19.08
N SER A 160 -11.41 1.62 -17.95
CA SER A 160 -12.44 2.66 -17.90
C SER A 160 -12.32 3.59 -16.68
N GLU A 161 -12.85 4.80 -16.83
CA GLU A 161 -12.95 5.79 -15.74
C GLU A 161 -13.79 5.29 -14.56
N LEU A 162 -14.79 4.42 -14.82
CA LEU A 162 -15.63 3.84 -13.78
C LEU A 162 -14.80 3.02 -12.78
N GLN A 163 -13.83 2.24 -13.26
CA GLN A 163 -12.96 1.46 -12.39
C GLN A 163 -12.07 2.36 -11.52
N LEU A 164 -11.49 3.43 -12.12
CA LEU A 164 -10.73 4.43 -11.38
C LEU A 164 -11.58 5.10 -10.30
N TYR A 165 -12.84 5.41 -10.60
CA TYR A 165 -13.77 5.99 -9.64
C TYR A 165 -14.11 5.03 -8.49
N CYS A 166 -14.34 3.76 -8.78
CA CYS A 166 -14.56 2.73 -7.76
C CYS A 166 -13.33 2.55 -6.86
N THR A 167 -12.12 2.50 -7.42
CA THR A 167 -10.87 2.49 -6.65
C THR A 167 -10.71 3.77 -5.83
N ALA A 168 -11.11 4.91 -6.41
CA ALA A 168 -11.47 6.18 -5.77
C ALA A 168 -12.06 6.03 -4.37
N ILE A 169 -13.30 5.57 -4.39
CA ILE A 169 -14.17 5.45 -3.24
C ILE A 169 -13.68 4.34 -2.30
N GLY A 170 -13.22 3.21 -2.84
CA GLY A 170 -12.65 2.13 -2.04
C GLY A 170 -11.43 2.59 -1.24
N ALA A 171 -10.50 3.31 -1.89
CA ALA A 171 -9.34 3.91 -1.24
C ALA A 171 -9.76 4.95 -0.19
N LEU A 172 -10.84 5.70 -0.39
CA LEU A 172 -11.33 6.72 0.55
C LEU A 172 -11.89 6.13 1.87
N VAL A 173 -12.28 4.86 1.90
CA VAL A 173 -12.67 4.18 3.14
C VAL A 173 -11.46 3.98 4.06
N PHE A 174 -10.27 3.72 3.50
CA PHE A 174 -9.07 3.43 4.29
C PHE A 174 -8.59 4.62 5.16
N PRO A 175 -8.58 5.89 4.71
CA PRO A 175 -8.26 7.02 5.57
C PRO A 175 -9.11 7.08 6.82
N ALA A 176 -10.43 6.86 6.68
CA ALA A 176 -11.33 6.83 7.82
C ALA A 176 -11.01 5.67 8.78
N LEU A 177 -10.74 4.47 8.24
CA LEU A 177 -10.32 3.31 9.03
C LEU A 177 -8.97 3.53 9.73
N MET A 178 -7.99 4.12 9.05
CA MET A 178 -6.67 4.40 9.61
C MET A 178 -6.75 5.47 10.71
N LEU A 179 -7.48 6.57 10.49
CA LEU A 179 -7.71 7.59 11.53
C LEU A 179 -8.42 6.99 12.75
N PHE A 180 -9.43 6.15 12.52
CA PHE A 180 -10.12 5.44 13.59
C PHE A 180 -9.17 4.49 14.35
N ALA A 181 -8.35 3.71 13.64
CA ALA A 181 -7.38 2.80 14.25
C ALA A 181 -6.33 3.54 15.08
N GLY A 182 -5.80 4.67 14.58
CA GLY A 182 -4.87 5.52 15.32
C GLY A 182 -5.48 6.09 16.59
N TRP A 183 -6.70 6.64 16.50
CA TRP A 183 -7.46 7.08 17.67
C TRP A 183 -7.72 5.93 18.65
N PHE A 184 -8.16 4.78 18.15
CA PHE A 184 -8.50 3.61 18.96
C PHE A 184 -7.28 3.08 19.72
N HIS A 185 -6.15 2.92 19.04
CA HIS A 185 -4.91 2.42 19.63
C HIS A 185 -4.13 3.45 20.46
N TYR A 186 -4.61 4.71 20.54
CA TYR A 186 -4.06 5.70 21.46
C TYR A 186 -4.99 5.97 22.66
N HIS A 187 -6.29 6.13 22.41
CA HIS A 187 -7.26 6.54 23.43
C HIS A 187 -8.06 5.40 24.04
N LYS A 188 -8.24 4.26 23.36
CA LYS A 188 -9.15 3.19 23.79
C LYS A 188 -8.46 1.88 24.14
N ALA A 189 -7.49 1.45 23.35
CA ALA A 189 -6.78 0.19 23.52
C ALA A 189 -5.29 0.41 23.21
N ALA A 190 -4.60 1.11 24.12
CA ALA A 190 -3.20 1.44 23.91
C ALA A 190 -2.30 0.26 24.24
N PRO A 191 -1.46 -0.23 23.31
CA PRO A 191 -0.56 -1.33 23.59
C PRO A 191 0.48 -1.01 24.66
N LYS A 192 0.88 -2.03 25.41
CA LYS A 192 1.99 -1.94 26.37
C LYS A 192 3.34 -2.05 25.68
N LEU A 193 4.40 -1.58 26.35
CA LEU A 193 5.76 -1.60 25.80
C LEU A 193 6.21 -3.00 25.38
N ALA A 194 5.84 -4.03 26.14
CA ALA A 194 6.16 -5.42 25.82
C ALA A 194 5.63 -5.87 24.45
N TRP A 195 4.48 -5.34 24.00
CA TRP A 195 3.95 -5.63 22.67
C TRP A 195 4.79 -5.00 21.56
N PHE A 196 5.24 -3.76 21.75
CA PHE A 196 6.13 -3.08 20.80
C PHE A 196 7.53 -3.73 20.72
N GLN A 197 7.98 -4.34 21.81
CA GLN A 197 9.28 -4.99 21.91
C GLN A 197 9.27 -6.46 21.46
N ASP A 198 8.12 -6.99 21.05
CA ASP A 198 8.00 -8.33 20.46
C ASP A 198 8.48 -8.33 19.00
N VAL A 199 9.81 -8.25 18.86
CA VAL A 199 10.49 -8.15 17.57
C VAL A 199 10.35 -9.42 16.74
N GLU A 200 10.29 -10.59 17.36
CA GLU A 200 10.16 -11.87 16.67
C GLU A 200 8.78 -11.97 16.01
N SER A 201 7.71 -11.67 16.75
CA SER A 201 6.36 -11.61 16.21
C SER A 201 6.24 -10.53 15.14
N MET A 202 6.77 -9.33 15.39
CA MET A 202 6.74 -8.22 14.41
C MET A 202 7.44 -8.62 13.09
N LEU A 203 8.61 -9.24 13.16
CA LEU A 203 9.35 -9.69 11.97
C LEU A 203 8.60 -10.79 11.23
N ASN A 204 8.10 -11.82 11.93
CA ASN A 204 7.34 -12.90 11.30
C ASN A 204 6.11 -12.37 10.57
N HIS A 205 5.33 -11.48 11.20
CA HIS A 205 4.12 -10.90 10.60
C HIS A 205 4.42 -9.92 9.47
N HIS A 206 5.48 -9.12 9.55
CA HIS A 206 5.85 -8.23 8.45
C HIS A 206 6.42 -9.00 7.25
N LEU A 207 7.26 -10.01 7.49
CA LEU A 207 7.84 -10.82 6.41
C LEU A 207 6.76 -11.70 5.77
N ALA A 208 6.12 -12.61 6.51
CA ALA A 208 5.14 -13.53 5.91
C ALA A 208 3.82 -12.83 5.57
N GLY A 209 3.30 -12.01 6.48
CA GLY A 209 2.00 -11.35 6.32
C GLY A 209 2.09 -10.17 5.35
N LEU A 210 2.74 -9.09 5.75
CA LEU A 210 2.74 -7.84 4.98
C LEU A 210 3.41 -8.00 3.60
N LEU A 211 4.62 -8.57 3.56
CA LEU A 211 5.37 -8.72 2.30
C LEU A 211 4.97 -9.98 1.53
N GLY A 212 4.91 -11.14 2.20
CA GLY A 212 4.60 -12.43 1.60
C GLY A 212 3.17 -12.49 1.03
N LEU A 213 2.14 -12.30 1.86
CA LEU A 213 0.75 -12.31 1.39
C LEU A 213 0.44 -11.11 0.49
N GLY A 214 1.09 -9.96 0.71
CA GLY A 214 0.99 -8.80 -0.18
C GLY A 214 1.46 -9.13 -1.59
N SER A 215 2.66 -9.71 -1.74
CA SER A 215 3.20 -10.13 -3.03
C SER A 215 2.41 -11.27 -3.66
N LEU A 216 1.92 -12.22 -2.86
CA LEU A 216 1.09 -13.33 -3.35
C LEU A 216 -0.24 -12.82 -3.93
N SER A 217 -0.89 -11.91 -3.21
CA SER A 217 -2.16 -11.30 -3.66
C SER A 217 -1.96 -10.49 -4.93
N TRP A 218 -0.84 -9.77 -5.04
CA TRP A 218 -0.50 -9.01 -6.24
C TRP A 218 -0.19 -9.92 -7.44
N ALA A 219 0.54 -11.03 -7.24
CA ALA A 219 0.75 -12.03 -8.29
C ALA A 219 -0.60 -12.62 -8.76
N GLY A 220 -1.51 -12.92 -7.84
CA GLY A 220 -2.87 -13.36 -8.17
C GLY A 220 -3.64 -12.33 -9.02
N HIS A 221 -3.63 -11.06 -8.63
CA HIS A 221 -4.21 -9.98 -9.44
C HIS A 221 -3.56 -9.91 -10.82
N GLN A 222 -2.23 -10.01 -10.90
CA GLN A 222 -1.52 -9.96 -12.17
C GLN A 222 -1.94 -11.09 -13.10
N VAL A 223 -1.92 -12.33 -12.60
CA VAL A 223 -2.26 -13.52 -13.38
C VAL A 223 -3.71 -13.51 -13.86
N HIS A 224 -4.65 -13.11 -13.01
CA HIS A 224 -6.08 -13.26 -13.30
C HIS A 224 -6.74 -12.02 -13.91
N VAL A 225 -6.12 -10.84 -13.83
CA VAL A 225 -6.69 -9.57 -14.32
C VAL A 225 -5.75 -8.83 -15.26
N SER A 226 -4.55 -8.50 -14.78
CA SER A 226 -3.60 -7.68 -15.55
C SER A 226 -3.19 -8.35 -16.87
N LEU A 227 -2.75 -9.61 -16.79
CA LEU A 227 -2.27 -10.39 -17.92
C LEU A 227 -3.29 -10.52 -19.06
N PRO A 228 -4.51 -11.07 -18.84
CA PRO A 228 -5.46 -11.25 -19.92
C PRO A 228 -5.85 -9.92 -20.58
N ILE A 229 -6.06 -8.86 -19.79
CA ILE A 229 -6.44 -7.54 -20.31
C ILE A 229 -5.31 -6.92 -21.13
N ASN A 230 -4.06 -6.98 -20.64
CA ASN A 230 -2.92 -6.42 -21.36
C ASN A 230 -2.63 -7.19 -22.65
N GLN A 231 -2.93 -8.49 -22.72
CA GLN A 231 -2.82 -9.24 -23.97
C GLN A 231 -3.76 -8.70 -25.06
N PHE A 232 -5.00 -8.34 -24.71
CA PHE A 232 -5.92 -7.68 -25.63
C PHE A 232 -5.50 -6.25 -25.99
N LEU A 233 -5.09 -5.45 -24.99
CA LEU A 233 -4.61 -4.08 -25.22
C LEU A 233 -3.36 -4.07 -26.13
N ASN A 234 -2.51 -5.08 -26.02
CA ASN A 234 -1.34 -5.25 -26.88
C ASN A 234 -1.70 -5.77 -28.28
N ALA A 235 -2.83 -6.46 -28.43
CA ALA A 235 -3.38 -6.83 -29.73
C ALA A 235 -4.12 -5.67 -30.44
N GLY A 236 -4.19 -4.49 -29.81
CA GLY A 236 -4.87 -3.31 -30.37
C GLY A 236 -6.40 -3.38 -30.30
N VAL A 237 -6.95 -4.22 -29.41
CA VAL A 237 -8.39 -4.28 -29.17
C VAL A 237 -8.82 -3.03 -28.38
N ASP A 238 -9.91 -2.40 -28.81
CA ASP A 238 -10.50 -1.26 -28.11
C ASP A 238 -10.83 -1.65 -26.66
N PRO A 239 -10.41 -0.86 -25.63
CA PRO A 239 -10.68 -1.14 -24.23
C PRO A 239 -12.15 -1.41 -23.88
N LYS A 240 -13.10 -0.91 -24.68
CA LYS A 240 -14.55 -1.12 -24.50
C LYS A 240 -15.02 -2.49 -24.97
N GLU A 241 -14.29 -3.13 -25.87
CA GLU A 241 -14.58 -4.46 -26.41
C GLU A 241 -13.87 -5.57 -25.61
N ILE A 242 -12.95 -5.21 -24.71
CA ILE A 242 -12.27 -6.17 -23.83
C ILE A 242 -13.25 -6.65 -22.76
N PRO A 243 -13.41 -7.98 -22.56
CA PRO A 243 -14.22 -8.52 -21.46
C PRO A 243 -13.80 -7.94 -20.11
N LEU A 244 -14.77 -7.72 -19.21
CA LEU A 244 -14.46 -7.15 -17.91
C LEU A 244 -13.66 -8.16 -17.04
N PRO A 245 -12.84 -7.69 -16.08
CA PRO A 245 -12.02 -8.57 -15.24
C PRO A 245 -12.75 -9.78 -14.62
N HIS A 246 -14.00 -9.60 -14.20
CA HIS A 246 -14.78 -10.67 -13.58
C HIS A 246 -15.19 -11.77 -14.57
N GLU A 247 -15.27 -11.49 -15.87
CA GLU A 247 -15.58 -12.48 -16.89
C GLU A 247 -14.43 -13.49 -17.05
N PHE A 248 -13.17 -13.04 -16.97
CA PHE A 248 -12.00 -13.93 -16.96
C PHE A 248 -11.92 -14.82 -15.73
N ILE A 249 -12.48 -14.38 -14.60
CA ILE A 249 -12.52 -15.15 -13.35
C ILE A 249 -13.65 -16.19 -13.40
N LEU A 250 -14.84 -15.79 -13.86
CA LEU A 250 -16.02 -16.65 -13.88
C LEU A 250 -16.02 -17.63 -15.05
N ASN A 251 -15.44 -17.25 -16.18
CA ASN A 251 -15.36 -18.07 -17.38
C ASN A 251 -13.92 -18.53 -17.64
N ARG A 252 -13.61 -19.73 -17.14
CA ARG A 252 -12.31 -20.37 -17.34
C ARG A 252 -11.98 -20.56 -18.83
N ASP A 253 -12.97 -20.79 -19.68
CA ASP A 253 -12.73 -21.07 -21.11
C ASP A 253 -12.21 -19.81 -21.83
N LEU A 254 -12.60 -18.62 -21.38
CA LEU A 254 -12.07 -17.36 -21.90
C LEU A 254 -10.58 -17.21 -21.56
N LEU A 255 -10.21 -17.53 -20.32
CA LEU A 255 -8.81 -17.49 -19.88
C LEU A 255 -7.97 -18.59 -20.55
N ALA A 256 -8.54 -19.78 -20.73
CA ALA A 256 -7.88 -20.90 -21.41
C ALA A 256 -7.62 -20.67 -22.90
N GLN A 257 -8.40 -19.80 -23.57
CA GLN A 257 -8.12 -19.38 -24.94
C GLN A 257 -6.85 -18.52 -25.05
N LEU A 258 -6.56 -17.73 -24.02
CA LEU A 258 -5.34 -16.90 -23.95
C LEU A 258 -4.14 -17.71 -23.45
N TYR A 259 -4.38 -18.53 -22.43
CA TYR A 259 -3.39 -19.31 -21.69
C TYR A 259 -3.87 -20.77 -21.58
N PRO A 260 -3.52 -21.65 -22.55
CA PRO A 260 -4.04 -23.01 -22.63
C PRO A 260 -3.86 -23.86 -21.36
N SER A 261 -2.87 -23.56 -20.53
CA SER A 261 -2.62 -24.28 -19.28
C SER A 261 -3.78 -24.17 -18.27
N PHE A 262 -4.59 -23.11 -18.33
CA PHE A 262 -5.75 -22.95 -17.44
C PHE A 262 -6.84 -24.01 -17.64
N ALA A 263 -6.85 -24.72 -18.78
CA ALA A 263 -7.74 -25.85 -19.01
C ALA A 263 -7.47 -27.02 -18.02
N GLU A 264 -6.22 -27.19 -17.58
CA GLU A 264 -5.81 -28.21 -16.60
C GLU A 264 -6.24 -27.88 -15.16
N GLY A 265 -6.73 -26.65 -14.93
CA GLY A 265 -7.16 -26.16 -13.63
C GLY A 265 -6.00 -26.08 -12.62
N ALA A 266 -6.31 -26.24 -11.34
CA ALA A 266 -5.30 -26.21 -10.27
C ALA A 266 -4.52 -27.54 -10.11
N THR A 267 -4.82 -28.56 -10.91
CA THR A 267 -4.18 -29.89 -10.80
C THR A 267 -2.66 -29.84 -10.89
N PRO A 268 -2.05 -29.10 -11.85
CA PRO A 268 -0.58 -29.00 -11.95
C PRO A 268 0.08 -28.39 -10.71
N PHE A 269 -0.62 -27.50 -10.00
CA PHE A 269 -0.12 -26.89 -8.78
C PHE A 269 0.01 -27.92 -7.65
N PHE A 270 -1.08 -28.66 -7.36
CA PHE A 270 -1.10 -29.65 -6.28
C PHE A 270 -0.28 -30.91 -6.57
N THR A 271 -0.04 -31.22 -7.84
CA THR A 271 0.82 -32.35 -8.27
C THR A 271 2.29 -31.97 -8.43
N LEU A 272 2.66 -30.71 -8.16
CA LEU A 272 4.01 -30.17 -8.34
C LEU A 272 4.53 -30.26 -9.78
N ASN A 273 3.63 -30.38 -10.77
CA ASN A 273 3.98 -30.36 -12.19
C ASN A 273 3.96 -28.93 -12.76
N TRP A 274 4.80 -28.06 -12.19
CA TRP A 274 4.78 -26.62 -12.49
C TRP A 274 5.25 -26.25 -13.89
N SER A 275 5.85 -27.19 -14.63
CA SER A 275 6.23 -27.00 -16.05
C SER A 275 5.05 -26.63 -16.95
N LYS A 276 3.82 -26.92 -16.52
CA LYS A 276 2.58 -26.62 -17.21
C LYS A 276 2.18 -25.14 -17.18
N CYS A 277 2.64 -24.37 -16.20
CA CYS A 277 2.24 -22.97 -15.99
C CYS A 277 3.14 -21.95 -16.73
N THR A 278 3.84 -22.38 -17.79
CA THR A 278 4.88 -21.60 -18.46
C THR A 278 4.36 -20.56 -19.46
N ASP A 279 3.06 -20.57 -19.75
CA ASP A 279 2.39 -19.61 -20.63
C ASP A 279 2.07 -18.28 -19.93
N PHE A 280 1.83 -18.29 -18.62
CA PHE A 280 1.58 -17.07 -17.82
C PHE A 280 2.64 -16.77 -16.74
N LEU A 281 3.48 -17.74 -16.35
CA LEU A 281 4.66 -17.54 -15.51
C LEU A 281 5.93 -17.76 -16.33
N THR A 282 6.46 -16.68 -16.89
CA THR A 282 7.62 -16.77 -17.79
C THR A 282 8.92 -16.34 -17.12
N PHE A 283 10.04 -16.55 -17.82
CA PHE A 283 11.35 -16.03 -17.44
C PHE A 283 12.10 -15.59 -18.71
N ARG A 284 11.48 -14.68 -19.48
CA ARG A 284 11.99 -14.25 -20.79
C ARG A 284 13.22 -13.35 -20.64
N GLY A 285 13.13 -12.38 -19.73
CA GLY A 285 14.15 -11.34 -19.57
C GLY A 285 14.12 -10.31 -20.69
N GLY A 286 14.47 -9.06 -20.38
CA GLY A 286 14.43 -7.94 -21.31
C GLY A 286 13.08 -7.22 -21.34
N LEU A 287 12.78 -6.59 -22.47
CA LEU A 287 11.59 -5.75 -22.65
C LEU A 287 10.62 -6.39 -23.66
N ASP A 288 9.34 -6.15 -23.45
CA ASP A 288 8.31 -6.40 -24.45
C ASP A 288 8.51 -5.40 -25.62
N PRO A 289 8.78 -5.89 -26.84
CA PRO A 289 9.09 -5.03 -27.98
C PRO A 289 7.91 -4.14 -28.41
N LEU A 290 6.68 -4.49 -28.03
CA LEU A 290 5.51 -3.68 -28.35
C LEU A 290 5.37 -2.49 -27.38
N THR A 291 5.42 -2.78 -26.08
CA THR A 291 5.13 -1.78 -25.04
C THR A 291 6.38 -1.01 -24.60
N GLY A 292 7.58 -1.57 -24.84
CA GLY A 292 8.84 -1.08 -24.28
C GLY A 292 8.97 -1.29 -22.77
N GLY A 293 7.99 -1.93 -22.12
CA GLY A 293 7.99 -2.26 -20.70
C GLY A 293 8.57 -3.65 -20.41
N LEU A 294 8.62 -4.03 -19.14
CA LEU A 294 8.93 -5.41 -18.76
C LEU A 294 7.75 -6.33 -19.09
N TRP A 295 8.06 -7.61 -19.37
CA TRP A 295 7.03 -8.63 -19.54
C TRP A 295 6.22 -8.80 -18.25
N LEU A 296 4.90 -8.57 -18.31
CA LEU A 296 4.02 -8.72 -17.16
C LEU A 296 4.01 -10.16 -16.61
N THR A 297 4.21 -11.15 -17.48
CA THR A 297 4.35 -12.57 -17.10
C THR A 297 5.63 -12.84 -16.30
N ASP A 298 6.72 -12.13 -16.60
CA ASP A 298 7.96 -12.19 -15.80
C ASP A 298 7.75 -11.48 -14.46
N ILE A 299 7.02 -10.36 -14.43
CA ILE A 299 6.71 -9.64 -13.18
C ILE A 299 5.80 -10.49 -12.27
N ALA A 300 4.79 -11.17 -12.83
CA ALA A 300 3.92 -12.08 -12.09
C ALA A 300 4.72 -13.24 -11.46
N HIS A 301 5.63 -13.84 -12.23
CA HIS A 301 6.52 -14.88 -11.74
C HIS A 301 7.47 -14.34 -10.65
N HIS A 302 8.00 -13.13 -10.83
CA HIS A 302 8.82 -12.45 -9.83
C HIS A 302 8.06 -12.26 -8.50
N HIS A 303 6.83 -11.75 -8.54
CA HIS A 303 6.03 -11.57 -7.32
C HIS A 303 5.66 -12.89 -6.64
N LEU A 304 5.40 -13.96 -7.41
CA LEU A 304 5.17 -15.29 -6.85
C LEU A 304 6.43 -15.82 -6.15
N ALA A 305 7.61 -15.67 -6.76
CA ALA A 305 8.88 -16.09 -6.16
C ALA A 305 9.19 -15.30 -4.87
N ILE A 306 8.99 -13.97 -4.91
CA ILE A 306 9.12 -13.09 -3.73
C ILE A 306 8.15 -13.50 -2.62
N ALA A 307 6.91 -13.81 -2.97
CA ALA A 307 5.91 -14.23 -2.01
C ALA A 307 6.35 -15.49 -1.26
N ILE A 308 6.80 -16.52 -1.99
CA ILE A 308 7.29 -17.76 -1.39
C ILE A 308 8.50 -17.50 -0.48
N LEU A 309 9.46 -16.68 -0.94
CA LEU A 309 10.64 -16.32 -0.16
C LEU A 309 10.25 -15.66 1.16
N PHE A 310 9.38 -14.66 1.13
CA PHE A 310 8.97 -13.93 2.33
C PHE A 310 8.05 -14.73 3.25
N LEU A 311 7.18 -15.58 2.69
CA LEU A 311 6.38 -16.51 3.47
C LEU A 311 7.26 -17.47 4.25
N ILE A 312 8.29 -18.06 3.63
CA ILE A 312 9.24 -18.94 4.33
C ILE A 312 10.06 -18.13 5.34
N ALA A 313 10.58 -16.96 4.97
CA ALA A 313 11.39 -16.11 5.85
C ALA A 313 10.63 -15.67 7.12
N GLY A 314 9.33 -15.40 7.02
CA GLY A 314 8.50 -15.04 8.16
C GLY A 314 8.13 -16.20 9.10
N HIS A 315 8.69 -17.40 8.89
CA HIS A 315 8.61 -18.52 9.83
C HIS A 315 9.98 -18.86 10.44
N MET A 316 10.95 -17.94 10.34
CA MET A 316 12.31 -18.14 10.87
C MET A 316 12.38 -17.96 12.39
N TYR A 317 11.67 -16.96 12.94
CA TYR A 317 11.77 -16.62 14.36
C TYR A 317 10.78 -17.42 15.18
N ARG A 318 11.22 -17.85 16.36
CA ARG A 318 10.38 -18.63 17.28
C ARG A 318 9.27 -17.74 17.84
N THR A 319 8.08 -18.29 17.90
CA THR A 319 6.93 -17.72 18.62
C THR A 319 6.30 -18.84 19.46
N ASN A 320 5.11 -18.61 20.03
CA ASN A 320 4.37 -19.59 20.83
C ASN A 320 4.15 -20.95 20.13
#